data_AF-A0A6B2UYA8-F1
#
_entry.id   AF-A0A6B2UYA8-F1
#
_cell.length_a   1.000
_cell.length_b   1.000
_cell.length_c   1.000
_cell.angle_alpha   90.00
_cell.angle_beta   90.00
_cell.angle_gamma   90.00
#
_symmetry.space_group_name_H-M   'P 1'
#
loop_
_entity.id
_entity.type
_entity.pdbx_description
1 polymer ?
#
loop_
_entity_poly.entity_id
_entity_poly.type
_entity_poly.pdbx_seq_one_letter_code
_entity_poly.pdbx_strand_id
1 'polypeptide(L)'
;YGRARDEALADGRAALTVLTSLDASTRQRAQAGIRDWGAASTGPLRDELARTAPKAGASARGTVTEAAVTALDTHSGTAKLIATVRVDVTPAGTKTPTTDRKRLEAVLERTGAGQWKVRALDAVPVAGAAQEDDGR
;
A
#
# COMPACT_ATOMS: atom_id res chain seq x y z
N TYR A 1 -20.72 15.94 -1.86
CA TYR A 1 -19.66 15.09 -1.29
C TYR A 1 -19.15 13.97 -2.21
N GLY A 2 -19.90 13.53 -3.24
CA GLY A 2 -19.46 12.45 -4.14
C GLY A 2 -18.07 12.67 -4.76
N ARG A 3 -17.85 13.82 -5.42
CA ARG A 3 -16.58 14.13 -6.09
C ARG A 3 -15.34 13.97 -5.20
N ALA A 4 -15.36 14.51 -3.98
CA ALA A 4 -14.23 14.39 -3.05
C ALA A 4 -14.01 12.95 -2.59
N ARG A 5 -15.08 12.17 -2.42
CA ARG A 5 -15.01 10.74 -2.10
C ARG A 5 -14.44 9.93 -3.26
N ASP A 6 -14.85 10.24 -4.49
CA ASP A 6 -14.39 9.57 -5.70
C ASP A 6 -12.91 9.87 -5.97
N GLU A 7 -12.48 11.12 -5.76
CA GLU A 7 -11.06 11.52 -5.80
C GLU A 7 -10.24 10.78 -4.74
N ALA A 8 -10.71 10.75 -3.48
CA ALA A 8 -10.03 10.02 -2.42
C ALA A 8 -9.94 8.52 -2.71
N LEU A 9 -10.99 7.93 -3.29
CA LEU A 9 -11.02 6.53 -3.68
C LEU A 9 -10.04 6.24 -4.82
N ALA A 10 -10.01 7.09 -5.86
CA ALA A 10 -9.12 6.93 -7.01
C ALA A 10 -7.65 7.07 -6.61
N ASP A 11 -7.31 8.17 -5.92
CA ASP A 11 -5.95 8.43 -5.44
C ASP A 11 -5.51 7.37 -4.42
N GLY A 12 -6.40 6.98 -3.51
CA GLY A 12 -6.12 5.94 -2.51
C GLY A 12 -5.83 4.57 -3.14
N ARG A 13 -6.58 4.17 -4.18
CA ARG A 13 -6.31 2.92 -4.93
C ARG A 13 -4.96 2.97 -5.66
N ALA A 14 -4.65 4.10 -6.29
CA ALA A 14 -3.37 4.30 -6.96
C ALA A 14 -2.20 4.24 -5.96
N ALA A 15 -2.32 4.96 -4.84
CA ALA A 15 -1.31 4.97 -3.79
C ALA A 15 -1.12 3.59 -3.15
N LEU A 16 -2.18 2.86 -2.85
CA LEU A 16 -2.08 1.49 -2.33
C LEU A 16 -1.40 0.54 -3.31
N THR A 17 -1.69 0.64 -4.60
CA THR A 17 -1.02 -0.16 -5.64
C THR A 17 0.49 0.09 -5.63
N VAL A 18 0.90 1.36 -5.51
CA VAL A 18 2.31 1.75 -5.40
C VAL A 18 2.92 1.22 -4.11
N LEU A 19 2.30 1.46 -2.95
CA LEU A 19 2.81 1.08 -1.63
C LEU A 19 2.89 -0.43 -1.40
N THR A 20 2.13 -1.21 -2.17
CA THR A 20 2.15 -2.68 -2.10
C THR A 20 2.95 -3.32 -3.24
N SER A 21 3.66 -2.52 -4.03
CA SER A 21 4.50 -2.97 -5.13
C SER A 21 5.95 -2.52 -4.98
N LEU A 22 6.89 -3.41 -5.25
CA LEU A 22 8.31 -3.12 -5.31
C LEU A 22 8.97 -4.07 -6.31
N ASP A 23 9.64 -3.52 -7.32
CA ASP A 23 10.57 -4.31 -8.11
C ASP A 23 11.96 -4.26 -7.47
N ALA A 24 12.32 -5.31 -6.74
CA ALA A 24 13.63 -5.46 -6.12
C ALA A 24 14.57 -6.34 -6.96
N SER A 25 14.30 -6.57 -8.25
CA SER A 25 15.19 -7.35 -9.13
C SER A 25 16.60 -6.77 -9.21
N THR A 26 16.73 -5.45 -9.06
CA THR A 26 18.01 -4.76 -8.92
C THR A 26 17.93 -3.69 -7.83
N ARG A 27 19.09 -3.26 -7.30
CA ARG A 27 19.15 -2.18 -6.31
C ARG A 27 18.60 -0.87 -6.88
N GLN A 28 18.85 -0.57 -8.15
CA GLN A 28 18.35 0.64 -8.80
C GLN A 28 16.81 0.66 -8.88
N ARG A 29 16.20 -0.49 -9.19
CA ARG A 29 14.73 -0.60 -9.22
C ARG A 29 14.13 -0.54 -7.82
N ALA A 30 14.76 -1.17 -6.83
CA ALA A 30 14.35 -1.04 -5.44
C ALA A 30 14.39 0.42 -4.98
N GLN A 31 15.44 1.17 -5.37
CA GLN A 31 15.57 2.59 -5.06
C GLN A 31 14.49 3.43 -5.75
N ALA A 32 14.13 3.11 -6.99
CA ALA A 32 13.01 3.77 -7.68
C ALA A 32 11.68 3.52 -6.96
N GLY A 33 11.37 2.26 -6.62
CA GLY A 33 10.14 1.93 -5.91
C GLY A 33 10.03 2.60 -4.53
N ILE A 34 11.13 2.69 -3.76
CA ILE A 34 11.13 3.41 -2.48
C ILE A 34 10.87 4.92 -2.67
N ARG A 35 11.36 5.53 -3.78
CA ARG A 35 11.00 6.91 -4.10
C ARG A 35 9.51 7.04 -4.44
N ASP A 36 8.96 6.09 -5.19
CA ASP A 36 7.53 6.08 -5.54
C ASP A 36 6.65 5.91 -4.29
N TRP A 37 7.08 5.08 -3.33
CA TRP A 37 6.46 4.96 -2.01
C TRP A 37 6.44 6.30 -1.26
N GLY A 38 7.56 7.02 -1.27
CA GLY A 38 7.65 8.37 -0.70
C GLY A 38 6.76 9.40 -1.40
N ALA A 39 6.51 9.22 -2.71
CA ALA A 39 5.62 10.10 -3.47
C ALA A 39 4.13 9.82 -3.20
N ALA A 40 3.78 8.56 -2.96
CA ALA A 40 2.42 8.09 -2.64
C ALA A 40 2.01 8.28 -1.17
N SER A 41 2.98 8.55 -0.28
CA SER A 41 2.78 8.71 1.15
C SER A 41 2.99 10.14 1.64
N THR A 42 2.48 10.43 2.83
CA THR A 42 2.69 11.68 3.56
C THR A 42 2.83 11.41 5.06
N GLY A 43 3.23 12.42 5.83
CA GLY A 43 3.32 12.35 7.28
C GLY A 43 4.18 11.17 7.79
N PRO A 44 3.78 10.53 8.91
CA PRO A 44 4.59 9.50 9.56
C PRO A 44 4.94 8.30 8.67
N LEU A 45 4.02 7.85 7.82
CA LEU A 45 4.28 6.75 6.88
C LEU A 45 5.39 7.12 5.90
N ARG A 46 5.41 8.34 5.38
CA ARG A 46 6.48 8.81 4.48
C ARG A 46 7.84 8.80 5.17
N ASP A 47 7.89 9.25 6.43
CA ASP A 47 9.12 9.29 7.21
C ASP A 47 9.65 7.88 7.50
N GLU A 48 8.76 6.92 7.75
CA GLU A 48 9.12 5.52 7.90
C GLU A 48 9.67 4.93 6.61
N LEU A 49 8.96 5.12 5.49
CA LEU A 49 9.38 4.62 4.18
C LEU A 49 10.72 5.22 3.74
N ALA A 50 11.00 6.49 4.07
CA ALA A 50 12.26 7.15 3.78
C ALA A 50 13.48 6.50 4.47
N ARG A 51 13.27 5.77 5.57
CA ARG A 51 14.33 5.01 6.26
C ARG A 51 14.59 3.64 5.63
N THR A 52 13.76 3.22 4.66
CA THR A 52 13.93 1.93 4.00
C THR A 52 15.17 1.95 3.10
N ALA A 53 16.10 1.04 3.35
CA ALA A 53 17.29 0.90 2.52
C ALA A 53 16.97 0.10 1.23
N PRO A 54 17.29 0.63 0.04
CA PRO A 54 17.10 -0.12 -1.20
C PRO A 54 18.02 -1.34 -1.24
N LYS A 55 17.43 -2.52 -1.38
CA LYS A 55 18.13 -3.81 -1.52
C LYS A 55 17.54 -4.59 -2.68
N ALA A 56 18.40 -5.27 -3.42
CA ALA A 56 17.95 -6.27 -4.39
C ALA A 56 17.44 -7.51 -3.64
N GLY A 57 16.41 -8.17 -4.16
CA GLY A 57 15.76 -9.29 -3.49
C GLY A 57 14.46 -9.71 -4.16
N ALA A 58 13.50 -10.13 -3.34
CA ALA A 58 12.18 -10.52 -3.82
C ALA A 58 11.39 -9.29 -4.31
N SER A 59 10.76 -9.42 -5.47
CA SER A 59 9.85 -8.40 -5.99
C SER A 59 8.43 -8.70 -5.51
N ALA A 60 7.65 -7.65 -5.27
CA ALA A 60 6.24 -7.72 -4.93
C ALA A 60 5.43 -6.87 -5.90
N ARG A 61 4.24 -7.35 -6.29
CA ARG A 61 3.29 -6.59 -7.09
C ARG A 61 1.92 -6.65 -6.45
N GLY A 62 1.47 -5.50 -5.94
CA GLY A 62 0.14 -5.34 -5.38
C GLY A 62 -0.88 -4.96 -6.44
N THR A 63 -2.06 -5.55 -6.36
CA THR A 63 -3.22 -5.21 -7.18
C THR A 63 -4.42 -5.01 -6.26
N VAL A 64 -4.96 -3.79 -6.24
CA VAL A 64 -6.16 -3.48 -5.47
C VAL A 64 -7.38 -4.06 -6.18
N THR A 65 -7.94 -5.13 -5.61
CA THR A 65 -9.11 -5.82 -6.17
C THR A 65 -10.42 -5.15 -5.76
N GLU A 66 -10.47 -4.62 -4.54
CA GLU A 66 -11.63 -3.92 -3.99
C GLU A 66 -11.15 -2.77 -3.13
N ALA A 67 -11.90 -1.66 -3.13
CA ALA A 67 -11.64 -0.55 -2.22
C ALA A 67 -12.92 0.25 -2.00
N ALA A 68 -13.10 0.75 -0.78
CA ALA A 68 -14.20 1.63 -0.41
C ALA A 68 -13.74 2.68 0.61
N VAL A 69 -14.21 3.92 0.45
CA VAL A 69 -14.04 4.97 1.45
C VAL A 69 -15.03 4.73 2.58
N THR A 70 -14.53 4.53 3.80
CA THR A 70 -15.32 4.27 5.01
C THR A 70 -15.63 5.55 5.80
N ALA A 71 -14.76 6.56 5.70
CA ALA A 71 -14.99 7.88 6.28
C ALA A 71 -14.35 8.97 5.41
N LEU A 72 -14.96 10.16 5.37
CA LEU A 72 -14.42 11.34 4.69
C LEU A 72 -14.74 12.58 5.50
N ASP A 73 -13.70 13.33 5.84
CA ASP A 73 -13.79 14.66 6.43
C ASP A 73 -13.15 15.67 5.46
N THR A 74 -14.00 16.41 4.77
CA THR A 74 -13.56 17.41 3.79
C THR A 74 -13.03 18.69 4.43
N HIS A 75 -13.30 18.94 5.70
CA HIS A 75 -12.85 20.15 6.40
C HIS A 75 -11.39 20.02 6.82
N SER A 76 -11.04 18.89 7.44
CA SER A 76 -9.67 18.51 7.79
C SER A 76 -8.88 17.97 6.60
N GLY A 77 -9.55 17.56 5.51
CA GLY A 77 -8.91 16.93 4.36
C GLY A 77 -8.40 15.53 4.69
N THR A 78 -9.17 14.74 5.45
CA THR A 78 -8.82 13.37 5.81
C THR A 78 -9.86 12.37 5.31
N ALA A 79 -9.42 11.15 4.97
CA ALA A 79 -10.33 10.07 4.58
C ALA A 79 -9.81 8.73 5.10
N LYS A 80 -10.72 7.79 5.32
CA LYS A 80 -10.39 6.39 5.61
C LYS A 80 -10.85 5.51 4.47
N LEU A 81 -10.01 4.57 4.10
CA LEU A 81 -10.27 3.64 3.01
C LEU A 81 -9.95 2.22 3.47
N ILE A 82 -10.83 1.28 3.12
CA ILE A 82 -10.58 -0.14 3.28
C ILE A 82 -10.39 -0.77 1.90
N ALA A 83 -9.39 -1.63 1.75
CA ALA A 83 -9.09 -2.26 0.47
C ALA A 83 -8.68 -3.73 0.62
N THR A 84 -9.07 -4.53 -0.37
CA THR A 84 -8.56 -5.89 -0.56
C THR A 84 -7.46 -5.83 -1.62
N VAL A 85 -6.25 -6.22 -1.25
CA VAL A 85 -5.09 -6.23 -2.15
C VAL A 85 -4.61 -7.66 -2.35
N ARG A 86 -4.47 -8.04 -3.62
CA ARG A 86 -3.72 -9.23 -4.02
C ARG A 86 -2.26 -8.83 -4.18
N VAL A 87 -1.34 -9.55 -3.56
CA VAL A 87 0.10 -9.30 -3.71
C VAL A 87 0.76 -10.54 -4.28
N ASP A 88 1.36 -10.39 -5.46
CA ASP A 88 2.17 -11.42 -6.10
C ASP A 88 3.63 -11.18 -5.71
N VAL A 89 4.21 -12.13 -4.98
CA VAL A 89 5.61 -12.07 -4.52
C VAL A 89 6.44 -13.03 -5.34
N THR A 90 7.50 -12.51 -5.97
CA THR A 90 8.47 -13.29 -6.73
C THR A 90 9.79 -13.34 -5.95
N PRO A 91 10.15 -14.49 -5.35
CA PRO A 91 11.43 -14.68 -4.69
C PRO A 91 12.62 -14.40 -5.63
N ALA A 92 13.71 -13.89 -5.07
CA ALA A 92 14.93 -13.61 -5.84
C ALA A 92 15.43 -14.88 -6.57
N GLY A 93 15.79 -14.74 -7.85
CA GLY A 93 16.29 -15.86 -8.66
C GLY A 93 15.20 -16.81 -9.19
N THR A 94 13.93 -16.59 -8.86
CA THR A 94 12.80 -17.38 -9.36
C THR A 94 11.95 -16.57 -10.33
N LYS A 95 11.19 -17.25 -11.19
CA LYS A 95 10.19 -16.64 -12.09
C LYS A 95 8.75 -16.92 -11.66
N THR A 96 8.55 -17.76 -10.64
CA THR A 96 7.23 -18.21 -10.20
C THR A 96 6.78 -17.37 -9.01
N PRO A 97 5.75 -16.53 -9.17
CA PRO A 97 5.21 -15.76 -8.06
C PRO A 97 4.33 -16.63 -7.15
N THR A 98 4.34 -16.32 -5.86
CA THR A 98 3.31 -16.76 -4.90
C THR A 98 2.32 -15.64 -4.67
N THR A 99 1.03 -15.94 -4.66
CA THR A 99 -0.03 -14.94 -4.48
C THR A 99 -0.55 -14.96 -3.05
N ASP A 100 -0.57 -13.79 -2.42
CA ASP A 100 -1.22 -13.52 -1.13
C ASP A 100 -2.41 -12.58 -1.32
N ARG A 101 -3.40 -12.65 -0.41
CA ARG A 101 -4.50 -11.68 -0.35
C ARG A 101 -4.63 -11.16 1.06
N LYS A 102 -4.54 -9.83 1.20
CA LYS A 102 -4.66 -9.15 2.48
C LYS A 102 -5.66 -8.00 2.40
N ARG A 103 -6.24 -7.66 3.54
CA ARG A 103 -7.08 -6.47 3.71
C ARG A 103 -6.27 -5.39 4.41
N LEU A 104 -6.37 -4.17 3.90
CA LEU A 104 -5.66 -3.00 4.42
C LEU A 104 -6.64 -1.90 4.78
N GLU A 105 -6.38 -1.21 5.87
CA GLU A 105 -6.98 0.08 6.19
C GLU A 105 -5.94 1.17 5.91
N ALA A 106 -6.33 2.18 5.15
CA ALA A 106 -5.49 3.32 4.82
C ALA A 106 -6.14 4.61 5.33
N VAL A 107 -5.33 5.44 5.99
CA VAL A 107 -5.70 6.81 6.30
C VAL A 107 -5.09 7.72 5.25
N LEU A 108 -5.93 8.46 4.55
CA LEU A 108 -5.55 9.42 3.52
C LEU A 108 -5.59 10.83 4.08
N GLU A 109 -4.65 11.66 3.61
CA GLU A 109 -4.60 13.08 3.88
C GLU A 109 -4.46 13.84 2.55
N ARG A 110 -5.26 14.88 2.38
CA ARG A 110 -5.23 15.73 1.21
C ARG A 110 -4.07 16.72 1.35
N THR A 111 -3.12 16.63 0.45
CA THR A 111 -1.97 17.53 0.42
C THR A 111 -2.35 18.90 -0.15
N GLY A 112 -1.50 19.91 0.06
CA GLY A 112 -1.71 21.26 -0.46
C GLY A 112 -1.83 21.35 -1.99
N ALA A 113 -1.37 20.33 -2.73
CA ALA A 113 -1.54 20.20 -4.19
C ALA A 113 -2.93 19.65 -4.60
N GLY A 114 -3.79 19.33 -3.64
CA GLY A 114 -5.14 18.82 -3.86
C GLY A 114 -5.25 17.30 -4.02
N GLN A 115 -4.11 16.59 -4.08
CA GLN A 115 -4.02 15.13 -4.19
C GLN A 115 -4.09 14.45 -2.82
N TRP A 116 -4.76 13.30 -2.75
CA TRP A 116 -4.77 12.44 -1.56
C TRP A 116 -3.56 11.52 -1.52
N LYS A 117 -2.91 11.45 -0.36
CA LYS A 117 -1.78 10.55 -0.09
C LYS A 117 -2.01 9.72 1.16
N VAL A 118 -1.36 8.57 1.25
CA VAL A 118 -1.49 7.69 2.42
C VAL A 118 -0.62 8.19 3.55
N ARG A 119 -1.23 8.50 4.69
CA ARG A 119 -0.57 8.93 5.92
C ARG A 119 -0.26 7.76 6.87
N ALA A 120 -1.12 6.74 6.85
CA ALA A 120 -0.98 5.54 7.66
C ALA A 120 -1.60 4.36 6.91
N LEU A 121 -1.00 3.18 7.09
CA LEU A 121 -1.43 1.94 6.46
C LEU A 121 -1.33 0.81 7.46
N ASP A 122 -2.43 0.12 7.71
CA ASP A 122 -2.52 -0.94 8.70
C ASP A 122 -3.10 -2.21 8.06
N ALA A 123 -2.54 -3.36 8.41
CA ALA A 123 -3.10 -4.63 8.03
C ALA A 123 -4.35 -4.92 8.88
N VAL A 124 -5.45 -5.29 8.23
CA VAL A 124 -6.66 -5.74 8.92
C VAL A 124 -6.58 -7.25 9.06
N PRO A 125 -6.48 -7.80 10.29
CA PRO A 125 -6.50 -9.23 10.50
C PRO A 125 -7.82 -9.80 9.98
N VAL A 126 -7.75 -10.81 9.12
CA VAL A 126 -8.91 -11.65 8.84
C VAL A 126 -9.01 -12.64 10.01
N ALA A 127 -10.01 -12.49 10.87
CA ALA A 127 -10.31 -13.51 11.87
C ALA A 127 -10.66 -14.80 11.11
N GLY A 128 -9.72 -15.74 11.04
CA GLY A 128 -9.87 -16.96 10.23
C GLY A 128 -8.60 -17.70 9.80
N ALA A 129 -7.38 -17.24 10.13
CA ALA A 129 -6.20 -18.10 10.05
C ALA A 129 -5.91 -18.66 11.46
N ALA A 130 -6.68 -19.69 11.84
CA ALA A 130 -6.28 -20.58 12.91
C ALA A 130 -4.98 -21.30 12.50
N GLN A 131 -4.00 -21.26 13.40
CA GLN A 131 -3.09 -22.36 13.75
C GLN A 131 -2.67 -23.35 12.63
N GLU A 132 -1.42 -23.24 12.19
CA GLU A 132 -0.57 -24.39 11.82
C GLU A 132 0.79 -24.12 12.51
N ASP A 133 0.87 -24.28 13.83
CA ASP A 133 1.54 -25.45 14.45
C ASP A 133 1.71 -26.65 13.51
N ASP A 134 2.91 -26.81 12.95
CA ASP A 134 3.46 -28.12 12.64
C ASP A 134 4.87 -28.17 13.20
N GLY A 135 5.00 -28.93 14.28
CA GLY A 135 6.26 -29.19 14.95
C GLY A 135 7.16 -30.12 14.14
N ARG A 136 8.47 -29.90 14.27
CA ARG A 136 9.42 -31.00 14.42
C ARG A 136 10.69 -30.55 15.14
#